data_AF-A0A524EYL4-F1
#
_entry.id   AF-A0A524EYL4-F1
#
_cell.length_a   1.000
_cell.length_b   1.000
_cell.length_c   1.000
_cell.angle_alpha   90.00
_cell.angle_beta   90.00
_cell.angle_gamma   90.00
#
_symmetry.space_group_name_H-M   'P 1'
#
loop_
_entity.id
_entity.type
_entity.pdbx_description
1 polymer ?
#
loop_
_entity_poly.entity_id
_entity_poly.type
_entity_poly.pdbx_seq_one_letter_code
_entity_poly.pdbx_strand_id
1 'polypeptide(L)' 'MMKAKRKIALITEILDRYDEGVCFYCGGSLNRDFEADDYDEGYSPDWCPNCCNNIDPYDDWDQACLDAIDKVIHNEPFEA' A
#
# COMPACT_ATOMS: atom_id res chain seq x y z
N MET A 1 -17.53 10.49 -2.36
CA MET A 1 -17.83 9.31 -1.51
C MET A 1 -17.93 8.08 -2.40
N MET A 2 -17.17 7.02 -2.10
CA MET A 2 -17.17 5.79 -2.89
C MET A 2 -18.44 4.96 -2.66
N LYS A 3 -18.93 4.30 -3.72
CA LYS A 3 -20.04 3.34 -3.62
C LYS A 3 -19.60 2.10 -2.85
N ALA A 4 -20.48 1.51 -2.06
CA ALA A 4 -20.19 0.31 -1.24
C ALA A 4 -19.56 -0.83 -2.05
N LYS A 5 -20.08 -1.12 -3.26
CA LYS A 5 -19.50 -2.14 -4.17
C LYS A 5 -18.02 -1.87 -4.51
N ARG A 6 -17.63 -0.60 -4.69
CA ARG A 6 -16.24 -0.24 -5.00
C ARG A 6 -15.34 -0.36 -3.77
N LYS A 7 -15.85 -0.03 -2.58
CA LYS A 7 -15.13 -0.24 -1.32
C LYS A 7 -14.81 -1.72 -1.08
N ILE A 8 -15.82 -2.59 -1.22
CA ILE A 8 -15.64 -4.04 -1.06
C ILE A 8 -14.59 -4.57 -2.05
N ALA A 9 -14.63 -4.13 -3.31
CA ALA A 9 -13.64 -4.52 -4.31
C ALA A 9 -12.22 -4.09 -3.91
N LEU A 10 -12.02 -2.83 -3.50
CA LEU A 10 -10.72 -2.33 -3.08
C LEU A 10 -10.19 -3.02 -1.82
N ILE A 11 -11.06 -3.32 -0.85
CA ILE A 11 -10.67 -4.09 0.35
C ILE A 11 -10.22 -5.49 -0.05
N THR A 12 -10.91 -6.14 -0.99
CA THR A 12 -10.49 -7.46 -1.49
C THR A 12 -9.12 -7.37 -2.17
N GLU A 13 -8.90 -6.35 -3.01
CA GLU A 13 -7.59 -6.12 -3.64
C GLU A 13 -6.48 -5.87 -2.59
N ILE A 14 -6.76 -5.15 -1.49
CA ILE A 14 -5.80 -4.94 -0.40
C ILE A 14 -5.44 -6.27 0.28
N LEU A 15 -6.45 -7.10 0.55
CA LEU A 15 -6.23 -8.42 1.16
C LEU A 15 -5.45 -9.36 0.24
N ASP A 16 -5.70 -9.35 -1.07
CA ASP A 16 -4.93 -10.14 -2.03
C ASP A 16 -3.45 -9.69 -2.04
N ARG A 17 -3.19 -8.38 -1.95
CA ARG A 17 -1.84 -7.79 -1.92
C ARG A 17 -1.07 -8.06 -0.62
N TYR A 18 -1.76 -8.34 0.47
CA TYR A 18 -1.15 -8.65 1.76
C TYR A 18 -0.21 -9.85 1.68
N ASP A 19 -0.64 -10.91 1.00
CA ASP A 19 0.17 -12.11 0.80
C ASP A 19 1.25 -11.92 -0.27
N GLU A 20 1.06 -10.98 -1.19
CA GLU A 20 2.01 -10.66 -2.26
C GLU A 20 3.18 -9.78 -1.81
N GLY A 21 3.07 -9.13 -0.64
CA GLY A 21 4.11 -8.23 -0.12
C GLY A 21 4.28 -6.95 -0.94
N VAL A 22 3.25 -6.52 -1.67
CA VAL A 22 3.28 -5.34 -2.55
C VAL A 22 2.52 -4.17 -1.96
N CYS A 23 2.62 -2.99 -2.57
CA CYS A 23 1.91 -1.80 -2.13
C CYS A 23 0.39 -2.03 -2.05
N PHE A 24 -0.21 -1.95 -0.86
CA PHE A 24 -1.65 -2.08 -0.64
C PHE A 24 -2.51 -1.17 -1.51
N TYR A 25 -1.99 0.01 -1.89
CA TYR A 25 -2.77 1.01 -2.61
C TYR A 25 -2.83 0.74 -4.12
N CYS A 26 -1.70 0.41 -4.74
CA CYS A 26 -1.61 0.30 -6.21
C CYS A 26 -1.08 -1.05 -6.71
N GLY A 27 -0.66 -1.95 -5.83
CA GLY A 27 -0.06 -3.24 -6.16
C GLY A 27 1.36 -3.14 -6.74
N GLY A 28 1.98 -1.96 -6.74
CA GLY A 28 3.36 -1.80 -7.16
C GLY A 28 4.35 -2.37 -6.15
N SER A 29 5.52 -2.81 -6.62
CA SER A 29 6.65 -3.18 -5.77
C SER A 29 7.07 -2.01 -4.89
N LEU A 30 7.47 -2.30 -3.65
CA LEU A 30 8.03 -1.30 -2.75
C LEU A 30 9.51 -1.12 -3.05
N ASN A 31 10.07 0.04 -2.69
CA ASN A 31 11.46 0.39 -2.99
C ASN A 31 12.44 -0.70 -2.51
N ARG A 32 12.16 -1.29 -1.34
CA ARG A 32 12.96 -2.38 -0.74
C ARG A 32 13.13 -3.60 -1.65
N ASP A 33 12.15 -3.88 -2.50
CA ASP A 33 12.06 -5.11 -3.28
C ASP A 33 12.77 -4.99 -4.64
N PHE A 34 13.28 -3.79 -4.96
CA PHE A 34 14.10 -3.58 -6.15
C PHE A 34 15.52 -4.09 -5.96
N GLU A 35 16.13 -4.51 -7.07
CA GLU A 35 17.56 -4.81 -7.11
C GLU A 35 18.38 -3.53 -6.86
N ALA A 36 19.66 -3.68 -6.51
CA ALA A 36 20.51 -2.55 -6.11
C ALA A 36 20.61 -1.43 -7.16
N ASP A 37 20.47 -1.75 -8.46
CA ASP A 37 20.51 -0.79 -9.55
C ASP A 37 19.19 0.01 -9.71
N ASP A 38 18.08 -0.55 -9.21
CA ASP A 38 16.72 0.03 -9.28
C ASP A 38 16.25 0.58 -7.91
N TYR A 39 16.96 0.27 -6.83
CA TYR A 39 16.72 0.81 -5.48
C TYR A 39 17.06 2.31 -5.45
N ASP A 40 16.08 3.15 -5.11
CA ASP A 40 16.33 4.58 -4.96
C ASP A 40 16.75 4.91 -3.53
N GLU A 41 18.04 5.17 -3.32
CA GLU A 41 18.60 5.58 -2.02
C GLU A 41 18.02 6.90 -1.49
N GLY A 42 17.38 7.71 -2.35
CA GLY A 42 16.70 8.94 -1.97
C GLY A 42 15.36 8.73 -1.28
N TYR A 43 14.80 7.51 -1.30
CA TYR A 43 13.51 7.17 -0.72
C TYR A 43 13.62 6.06 0.32
N SER A 44 12.62 5.97 1.21
CA SER A 44 12.58 4.87 2.18
C SER A 44 12.39 3.53 1.47
N PRO A 45 12.78 2.41 2.09
CA PRO A 45 12.42 1.06 1.61
C PRO A 45 10.90 0.86 1.45
N ASP A 46 10.13 1.66 2.18
CA ASP A 46 8.67 1.63 2.31
C ASP A 46 7.93 2.41 1.23
N TRP A 47 8.68 3.12 0.41
CA TRP A 47 8.13 3.96 -0.62
C TRP A 47 7.71 3.14 -1.84
N CYS A 48 6.53 3.45 -2.38
CA CYS A 48 6.07 2.90 -3.64
C CYS A 48 6.30 3.91 -4.77
N PRO A 49 7.12 3.61 -5.79
CA PRO A 49 7.38 4.55 -6.89
C PRO A 49 6.18 4.81 -7.79
N ASN A 50 5.21 3.89 -7.82
CA ASN A 50 4.09 3.97 -8.74
C ASN A 50 3.02 4.97 -8.25
N CYS A 51 2.72 4.96 -6.95
CA CYS A 51 1.72 5.86 -6.36
C CYS A 51 2.31 6.87 -5.38
N CYS A 52 3.63 6.90 -5.24
CA CYS A 52 4.40 7.78 -4.36
C CYS A 52 4.01 7.74 -2.88
N ASN A 53 3.32 6.69 -2.43
CA ASN A 53 2.93 6.54 -1.02
C ASN A 53 3.95 5.69 -0.28
N ASN A 54 4.14 5.98 1.01
CA ASN A 54 4.88 5.12 1.92
C ASN A 54 3.95 4.11 2.59
N ILE A 55 4.35 2.84 2.61
CA ILE A 55 3.76 1.78 3.41
C ILE A 55 4.89 1.12 4.15
N ASP A 56 4.96 1.33 5.47
CA ASP A 56 5.98 0.73 6.33
C ASP A 56 5.51 -0.67 6.79
N PRO A 57 6.08 -1.78 6.30
CA PRO A 57 5.81 -3.14 6.76
C PRO A 57 6.66 -3.51 7.98
N TYR A 58 7.62 -2.68 8.38
CA TYR A 58 8.33 -2.83 9.64
C TYR A 58 7.54 -2.18 10.79
N ASP A 59 6.64 -1.23 10.48
CA ASP A 59 5.62 -0.70 11.39
C ASP A 59 4.35 -1.59 11.37
N ASP A 60 4.55 -2.88 11.57
CA ASP A 60 3.49 -3.90 11.71
C ASP A 60 2.62 -4.05 10.44
N TRP A 61 3.08 -4.85 9.46
CA TRP A 61 2.39 -5.09 8.17
C TRP A 61 0.88 -5.37 8.30
N ASP A 62 0.49 -6.07 9.37
CA ASP A 62 -0.91 -6.32 9.74
C ASP A 62 -1.65 -5.01 10.01
N GLN A 63 -1.06 -4.12 10.81
CA GLN A 63 -1.61 -2.80 11.10
C GLN A 63 -1.64 -1.93 9.84
N ALA A 64 -0.59 -1.93 9.01
CA ALA A 64 -0.58 -1.20 7.74
C ALA A 64 -1.69 -1.66 6.79
N CYS A 65 -1.99 -2.97 6.75
CA CYS A 65 -3.11 -3.53 6.00
C CYS A 65 -4.46 -3.07 6.57
N LEU A 66 -4.63 -3.13 7.89
CA LEU A 66 -5.84 -2.67 8.57
C LEU A 66 -6.10 -1.18 8.35
N ASP A 67 -5.07 -0.35 8.42
CA ASP A 67 -5.15 1.10 8.18
C ASP A 67 -5.52 1.40 6.73
N ALA A 68 -4.97 0.65 5.77
CA ALA A 68 -5.36 0.78 4.38
C ALA A 68 -6.85 0.46 4.16
N ILE A 69 -7.36 -0.60 4.82
CA ILE A 69 -8.78 -0.97 4.80
C ILE A 69 -9.63 0.11 5.47
N ASP A 70 -9.22 0.62 6.63
CA ASP A 70 -9.95 1.63 7.38
C ASP A 70 -10.13 2.91 6.57
N LYS A 71 -9.07 3.38 5.89
CA LYS A 71 -9.13 4.52 4.96
C LYS A 71 -10.15 4.29 3.83
N VAL A 72 -10.23 3.08 3.26
CA VAL A 72 -11.28 2.75 2.26
C VAL A 72 -12.68 2.80 2.88
N ILE A 73 -12.85 2.28 4.10
CA ILE A 73 -14.11 2.30 4.85
C ILE A 73 -14.57 3.73 5.12
N HIS A 74 -13.66 4.62 5.51
CA HIS A 74 -13.99 6.01 5.86
C HIS A 74 -13.94 6.97 4.67
N ASN A 75 -13.49 6.52 3.49
CA ASN A 75 -13.18 7.36 2.32
C ASN A 75 -12.10 8.41 2.62
N GLU A 76 -11.19 8.08 3.53
CA GLU A 76 -10.06 8.94 3.82
C GLU A 76 -9.06 8.88 2.67
N PRO A 77 -8.43 10.02 2.35
CA PRO A 77 -7.29 10.00 1.45
C PRO A 77 -6.15 9.20 2.11
N PHE A 78 -5.44 8.43 1.30
CA PHE A 78 -4.15 7.90 1.71
C PHE A 78 -3.18 9.09 1.76
N GLU A 79 -2.60 9.36 2.93
CA GLU A 79 -1.59 10.41 3.05
C GLU A 79 -0.44 10.14 2.07
N ALA A 80 0.00 11.20 1.39
CA ALA A 80 1.05 11.21 0.39
C ALA A 80 2.41 11.55 1.02
#